data_AF-A0AAD5F7F1-F1
#
_entry.id   AF-A0AAD5F7F1-F1
#
_cell.length_a   1.000
_cell.length_b   1.000
_cell.length_c   1.000
_cell.angle_alpha   90.00
_cell.angle_beta   90.00
_cell.angle_gamma   90.00
#
_symmetry.space_group_name_H-M   'P 1'
#
loop_
_entity.id
_entity.type
_entity.pdbx_description
1 polymer ?
#
loop_
_entity_poly.entity_id
_entity_poly.type
_entity_poly.pdbx_seq_one_letter_code
_entity_poly.pdbx_strand_id
1 'polypeptide(L)'
;MSAQPPTIPLLTPYKMGKFNLSHRIVLAPLTRQRSYHNIPQPHAILYYSQRTSQGGLLIAEASGVSDTAQGYPDMPGLWTREQVEAWKPIVDAVHAKGGVFFCQIWHAGRVSNSGFQPNGQAPISCTDKPLPPQLLTNGVDIAEYTPPRRLKKDEIPQIVNEYTPPVLPEEKKRQGKRRRGGGGGGVGGGGVV
;
A
#
# COMPACT_ATOMS: atom_id res chain seq x y z
N MET A 1 -30.14 24.96 22.58
CA MET A 1 -30.02 24.67 21.14
C MET A 1 -28.57 24.29 20.88
N SER A 2 -28.27 23.03 20.57
CA SER A 2 -26.91 22.62 20.22
C SER A 2 -26.55 23.23 18.87
N ALA A 3 -25.46 23.99 18.81
CA ALA A 3 -24.94 24.49 17.54
C ALA A 3 -24.64 23.30 16.62
N GLN A 4 -25.18 23.32 15.40
CA GLN A 4 -24.84 22.34 14.38
C GLN A 4 -23.34 22.45 14.06
N PRO A 5 -22.63 21.33 13.89
CA PRO A 5 -21.23 21.38 13.51
C PRO A 5 -21.07 22.07 12.15
N PRO A 6 -19.97 22.80 11.93
CA PRO A 6 -19.73 23.49 10.67
C PRO A 6 -19.66 22.49 9.50
N THR A 7 -20.42 22.76 8.45
CA THR A 7 -20.42 21.96 7.22
C THR A 7 -19.14 22.22 6.44
N ILE A 8 -18.37 21.17 6.14
CA ILE A 8 -17.13 21.26 5.36
C ILE A 8 -17.41 20.79 3.93
N PRO A 9 -17.42 21.67 2.90
CA PRO A 9 -17.72 21.27 1.54
C PRO A 9 -16.61 20.39 0.94
N LEU A 10 -17.00 19.33 0.21
CA LEU A 10 -16.07 18.34 -0.35
C LEU A 10 -15.07 18.93 -1.37
N LEU A 11 -15.50 19.93 -2.15
CA LEU A 11 -14.69 20.54 -3.22
C LEU A 11 -13.83 21.72 -2.73
N THR A 12 -13.57 21.80 -1.43
CA THR A 12 -12.65 22.81 -0.86
C THR A 12 -11.24 22.25 -0.74
N PRO A 13 -10.20 23.07 -0.99
CA PRO A 13 -8.81 22.66 -0.79
C PRO A 13 -8.51 22.23 0.65
N TYR A 14 -7.48 21.40 0.80
CA TYR A 14 -7.01 20.93 2.11
C TYR A 14 -5.49 20.76 2.14
N LYS A 15 -4.86 21.32 3.18
CA LYS A 15 -3.42 21.16 3.42
C LYS A 15 -3.18 19.95 4.33
N MET A 16 -2.73 18.85 3.75
CA MET A 16 -2.40 17.61 4.45
C MET A 16 -0.88 17.53 4.65
N GLY A 17 -0.38 18.09 5.76
CA GLY A 17 1.05 18.16 6.04
C GLY A 17 1.80 18.95 4.96
N LYS A 18 2.62 18.25 4.16
CA LYS A 18 3.36 18.84 3.02
C LYS A 18 2.58 18.85 1.69
N PHE A 19 1.41 18.21 1.64
CA PHE A 19 0.62 18.06 0.42
C PHE A 19 -0.52 19.08 0.39
N ASN A 20 -0.65 19.81 -0.71
CA ASN A 20 -1.78 20.71 -0.94
C ASN A 20 -2.77 20.00 -1.87
N LEU A 21 -3.92 19.61 -1.33
CA LEU A 21 -4.99 18.96 -2.07
C LEU A 21 -5.99 20.00 -2.58
N SER A 22 -6.50 19.82 -3.80
CA SER A 22 -7.51 20.70 -4.40
C SER A 22 -8.93 20.42 -3.90
N HIS A 23 -9.17 19.23 -3.36
CA HIS A 23 -10.45 18.78 -2.83
C HIS A 23 -10.27 17.69 -1.77
N ARG A 24 -11.36 17.31 -1.12
CA ARG A 24 -11.41 16.32 -0.03
C ARG A 24 -11.89 14.94 -0.47
N ILE A 25 -12.07 14.74 -1.78
CA ILE A 25 -12.39 13.44 -2.39
C ILE A 25 -11.10 12.63 -2.53
N VAL A 26 -11.13 11.38 -2.07
CA VAL A 26 -9.98 10.46 -2.05
C VAL A 26 -10.37 9.15 -2.73
N LEU A 27 -9.49 8.60 -3.57
CA LEU A 27 -9.61 7.20 -3.98
C LEU A 27 -9.18 6.31 -2.81
N ALA A 28 -10.14 5.62 -2.21
CA ALA A 28 -9.88 4.62 -1.18
C ALA A 28 -9.02 3.46 -1.74
N PRO A 29 -8.26 2.76 -0.88
CA PRO A 29 -7.55 1.56 -1.29
C PRO A 29 -8.53 0.45 -1.68
N LEU A 30 -8.36 -0.12 -2.88
CA LEU A 30 -9.26 -1.13 -3.42
C LEU A 30 -8.44 -2.28 -4.03
N THR A 31 -8.29 -3.40 -3.33
CA THR A 31 -7.64 -4.61 -3.87
C THR A 31 -8.32 -5.07 -5.15
N ARG A 32 -7.57 -5.17 -6.25
CA ARG A 32 -8.13 -5.54 -7.57
C ARG A 32 -7.75 -6.92 -8.04
N GLN A 33 -6.73 -7.54 -7.46
CA GLN A 33 -6.23 -8.87 -7.82
C GLN A 33 -5.83 -8.93 -9.31
N ARG A 34 -4.98 -7.99 -9.74
CA ARG A 34 -4.54 -7.86 -11.14
C ARG A 34 -3.03 -7.68 -11.29
N SER A 35 -2.28 -8.06 -10.26
CA SER A 35 -0.82 -7.99 -10.19
C SER A 35 -0.25 -9.40 -10.22
N TYR A 36 -0.20 -10.00 -11.42
CA TYR A 36 0.28 -11.36 -11.62
C TYR A 36 1.70 -11.55 -11.07
N HIS A 37 1.93 -12.65 -10.36
CA HIS A 37 3.19 -12.92 -9.66
C HIS A 37 3.60 -11.78 -8.70
N ASN A 38 2.61 -11.08 -8.14
CA ASN A 38 2.77 -9.92 -7.28
C ASN A 38 3.43 -8.69 -7.94
N ILE A 39 3.54 -8.68 -9.27
CA ILE A 39 4.10 -7.54 -10.04
C ILE A 39 2.96 -6.65 -10.52
N PRO A 40 2.93 -5.35 -10.16
CA PRO A 40 2.02 -4.38 -10.77
C PRO A 40 2.12 -4.41 -12.30
N GLN A 41 0.98 -4.45 -12.98
CA GLN A 41 0.92 -4.63 -14.42
C GLN A 41 0.70 -3.30 -15.17
N PRO A 42 1.08 -3.18 -16.46
CA PRO A 42 0.94 -1.95 -17.23
C PRO A 42 -0.49 -1.37 -17.27
N HIS A 43 -1.53 -2.21 -17.20
CA HIS A 43 -2.92 -1.75 -17.18
C HIS A 43 -3.26 -0.89 -15.94
N ALA A 44 -2.51 -1.04 -14.85
CA ALA A 44 -2.70 -0.25 -13.63
C ALA A 44 -2.37 1.23 -13.86
N ILE A 45 -1.47 1.55 -14.81
CA ILE A 45 -1.16 2.92 -15.23
C ILE A 45 -2.45 3.62 -15.69
N LEU A 46 -3.20 2.98 -16.58
CA LEU A 46 -4.48 3.49 -17.06
C LEU A 46 -5.50 3.59 -15.92
N TYR A 47 -5.59 2.55 -15.08
CA TYR A 47 -6.55 2.48 -13.97
C TYR A 47 -6.44 3.66 -12.99
N TYR A 48 -5.22 3.95 -12.51
CA TYR A 48 -4.98 5.04 -11.57
C TYR A 48 -4.99 6.41 -12.27
N SER A 49 -4.45 6.50 -13.48
CA SER A 49 -4.50 7.73 -14.28
C SER A 49 -5.93 8.20 -14.55
N GLN A 50 -6.86 7.29 -14.88
CA GLN A 50 -8.27 7.63 -15.08
C GLN A 50 -8.96 8.20 -13.83
N ARG A 51 -8.45 7.86 -12.64
CA ARG A 51 -9.00 8.31 -11.34
C ARG A 51 -8.28 9.53 -10.78
N THR A 52 -7.28 10.04 -11.50
CA THR A 52 -6.50 11.18 -11.03
C THR A 52 -7.07 12.49 -11.53
N SER A 53 -7.36 13.36 -10.58
CA SER A 53 -7.66 14.79 -10.77
C SER A 53 -6.51 15.64 -10.20
N GLN A 54 -6.38 16.88 -10.68
CA GLN A 54 -5.38 17.83 -10.20
C GLN A 54 -5.52 18.07 -8.69
N GLY A 55 -4.48 17.74 -7.92
CA GLY A 55 -4.45 17.85 -6.46
C GLY A 55 -5.37 16.87 -5.73
N GLY A 56 -5.80 15.79 -6.40
CA GLY A 56 -6.53 14.69 -5.76
C GLY A 56 -5.59 13.70 -5.07
N LEU A 57 -6.04 13.10 -3.96
CA LEU A 57 -5.32 12.04 -3.26
C LEU A 57 -5.83 10.67 -3.70
N LEU A 58 -4.91 9.78 -4.06
CA LEU A 58 -5.17 8.38 -4.36
C LEU A 58 -4.39 7.51 -3.38
N ILE A 59 -5.05 6.50 -2.83
CA ILE A 59 -4.42 5.45 -2.04
C ILE A 59 -4.46 4.17 -2.89
N ALA A 60 -3.28 3.62 -3.16
CA ALA A 60 -3.11 2.40 -3.92
C ALA A 60 -3.81 1.22 -3.24
N GLU A 61 -4.07 0.18 -4.02
CA GLU A 61 -4.45 -1.11 -3.48
C GLU A 61 -3.43 -1.68 -2.48
N ALA A 62 -3.91 -2.51 -1.55
CA ALA A 62 -3.09 -3.13 -0.53
C ALA A 62 -1.90 -3.87 -1.16
N SER A 63 -0.68 -3.49 -0.78
CA SER A 63 0.55 -3.99 -1.36
C SER A 63 1.38 -4.71 -0.30
N GLY A 64 1.68 -5.98 -0.55
CA GLY A 64 2.38 -6.84 0.40
C GLY A 64 3.80 -6.35 0.67
N VAL A 65 4.21 -6.36 1.93
CA VAL A 65 5.56 -5.94 2.36
C VAL A 65 6.59 -7.06 2.37
N SER A 66 6.15 -8.31 2.18
CA SER A 66 6.96 -9.52 2.13
C SER A 66 6.21 -10.63 1.39
N ASP A 67 6.89 -11.74 1.11
CA ASP A 67 6.28 -12.94 0.52
C ASP A 67 5.32 -13.64 1.50
N THR A 68 5.47 -13.47 2.81
CA THR A 68 4.53 -13.95 3.83
C THR A 68 3.31 -13.05 4.02
N ALA A 69 3.32 -11.84 3.47
CA ALA A 69 2.29 -10.83 3.66
C ALA A 69 0.99 -11.10 2.87
N GLN A 70 1.01 -12.07 1.95
CA GLN A 70 -0.08 -12.32 1.00
C GLN A 70 -1.30 -12.98 1.65
N GLY A 71 -2.51 -12.63 1.17
CA GLY A 71 -3.77 -13.25 1.61
C GLY A 71 -4.80 -13.44 0.49
N TYR A 72 -4.54 -12.89 -0.69
CA TYR A 72 -5.38 -13.04 -1.88
C TYR A 72 -4.47 -13.23 -3.11
N PRO A 73 -4.94 -13.93 -4.16
CA PRO A 73 -4.18 -14.05 -5.39
C PRO A 73 -4.01 -12.69 -6.08
N ASP A 74 -2.91 -12.56 -6.82
CA ASP A 74 -2.59 -11.42 -7.69
C ASP A 74 -2.61 -10.05 -7.01
N MET A 75 -2.28 -9.99 -5.72
CA MET A 75 -2.02 -8.73 -5.02
C MET A 75 -0.61 -8.21 -5.32
N PRO A 76 -0.42 -6.90 -5.50
CA PRO A 76 0.92 -6.36 -5.73
C PRO A 76 1.82 -6.49 -4.50
N GLY A 77 3.12 -6.51 -4.75
CA GLY A 77 4.17 -6.49 -3.74
C GLY A 77 4.99 -5.19 -3.72
N LEU A 78 5.83 -5.08 -2.69
CA LEU A 78 6.81 -4.00 -2.48
C LEU A 78 8.14 -4.48 -1.89
N TRP A 79 8.41 -5.80 -1.84
CA TRP A 79 9.59 -6.35 -1.18
C TRP A 79 10.74 -6.64 -2.14
N THR A 80 10.47 -6.80 -3.44
CA THR A 80 11.50 -6.97 -4.46
C THR A 80 11.76 -5.66 -5.21
N ARG A 81 12.97 -5.54 -5.76
CA ARG A 81 13.31 -4.41 -6.64
C ARG A 81 12.38 -4.37 -7.86
N GLU A 82 12.09 -5.52 -8.45
CA GLU A 82 11.23 -5.61 -9.63
C GLU A 82 9.82 -5.05 -9.38
N GLN A 83 9.24 -5.39 -8.23
CA GLN A 83 7.94 -4.86 -7.79
C GLN A 83 7.97 -3.34 -7.65
N VAL A 84 9.01 -2.80 -6.99
CA VAL A 84 9.16 -1.35 -6.82
C VAL A 84 9.35 -0.64 -8.17
N GLU A 85 10.16 -1.19 -9.07
CA GLU A 85 10.34 -0.63 -10.42
C GLU A 85 9.04 -0.65 -11.23
N ALA A 86 8.23 -1.71 -11.11
CA ALA A 86 6.94 -1.81 -11.77
C ALA A 86 5.89 -0.80 -11.28
N TRP A 87 6.01 -0.33 -10.03
CA TRP A 87 5.16 0.75 -9.50
C TRP A 87 5.51 2.13 -10.07
N LYS A 88 6.77 2.40 -10.43
CA LYS A 88 7.21 3.74 -10.88
C LYS A 88 6.38 4.32 -12.03
N PRO A 89 6.14 3.64 -13.16
CA PRO A 89 5.36 4.22 -14.25
C PRO A 89 3.90 4.49 -13.86
N ILE A 90 3.34 3.77 -12.89
CA ILE A 90 2.00 4.02 -12.35
C ILE A 90 1.99 5.32 -11.55
N VAL A 91 2.96 5.49 -10.66
CA VAL A 91 3.14 6.69 -9.84
C VAL A 91 3.41 7.92 -10.72
N ASP A 92 4.26 7.77 -11.74
CA ASP A 92 4.58 8.84 -12.69
C ASP A 92 3.33 9.30 -13.45
N ALA A 93 2.46 8.39 -13.87
CA ALA A 93 1.22 8.75 -14.56
C ALA A 93 0.22 9.50 -13.68
N VAL A 94 0.20 9.22 -12.37
CA VAL A 94 -0.61 9.98 -11.39
C VAL A 94 0.00 11.37 -11.18
N HIS A 95 1.32 11.46 -10.99
CA HIS A 95 2.01 12.74 -10.82
C HIS A 95 1.92 13.64 -12.06
N ALA A 96 1.96 13.07 -13.26
CA ALA A 96 1.79 13.81 -14.51
C ALA A 96 0.44 14.52 -14.61
N LYS A 97 -0.58 14.05 -13.89
CA LYS A 97 -1.91 14.68 -13.77
C LYS A 97 -2.07 15.55 -12.52
N GLY A 98 -0.98 15.78 -11.78
CA GLY A 98 -0.98 16.58 -10.56
C GLY A 98 -1.61 15.90 -9.35
N GLY A 99 -1.80 14.57 -9.38
CA GLY A 99 -2.31 13.80 -8.24
C GLY A 99 -1.25 13.57 -7.16
N VAL A 100 -1.70 13.24 -5.96
CA VAL A 100 -0.89 12.71 -4.87
C VAL A 100 -1.18 11.21 -4.75
N PHE A 101 -0.14 10.38 -4.72
CA PHE A 101 -0.28 8.93 -4.68
C PHE A 101 0.38 8.36 -3.43
N PHE A 102 -0.38 7.62 -2.63
CA PHE A 102 0.10 6.91 -1.45
C PHE A 102 0.01 5.41 -1.66
N CYS A 103 1.00 4.65 -1.24
CA CYS A 103 0.92 3.20 -1.22
C CYS A 103 0.40 2.67 0.12
N GLN A 104 -0.60 1.78 0.08
CA GLN A 104 -1.08 1.08 1.28
C GLN A 104 -0.20 -0.15 1.53
N ILE A 105 0.78 -0.03 2.44
CA ILE A 105 1.57 -1.17 2.91
C ILE A 105 0.70 -2.14 3.72
N TRP A 106 0.83 -3.44 3.45
CA TRP A 106 -0.10 -4.44 3.96
C TRP A 106 0.58 -5.76 4.35
N HIS A 107 0.04 -6.39 5.38
CA HIS A 107 0.36 -7.77 5.79
C HIS A 107 -0.93 -8.47 6.24
N ALA A 108 -1.29 -9.58 5.58
CA ALA A 108 -2.54 -10.30 5.85
C ALA A 108 -2.62 -10.91 7.26
N GLY A 109 -1.47 -11.33 7.78
CA GLY A 109 -1.39 -12.09 9.02
C GLY A 109 -2.19 -13.40 8.89
N ARG A 110 -3.11 -13.64 9.83
CA ARG A 110 -3.95 -14.85 9.80
C ARG A 110 -5.09 -14.84 8.78
N VAL A 111 -5.34 -13.73 8.07
CA VAL A 111 -6.30 -13.69 6.95
C VAL A 111 -5.60 -14.20 5.68
N SER A 112 -5.05 -15.41 5.74
CA SER A 112 -4.23 -16.02 4.69
C SER A 112 -4.35 -17.54 4.73
N ASN A 113 -3.71 -18.21 3.79
CA ASN A 113 -3.69 -19.67 3.64
C ASN A 113 -2.29 -20.16 3.30
N SER A 114 -1.97 -21.40 3.68
CA SER A 114 -0.66 -22.01 3.41
C SER A 114 -0.27 -21.99 1.93
N GLY A 115 -1.25 -22.04 1.02
CA GLY A 115 -1.02 -21.90 -0.43
C GLY A 115 -0.43 -20.55 -0.86
N PHE A 116 -0.58 -19.50 -0.06
CA PHE A 116 0.06 -18.19 -0.29
C PHE A 116 1.38 -18.04 0.46
N GLN A 117 1.71 -18.97 1.35
CA GLN A 117 2.88 -18.87 2.20
C GLN A 117 4.07 -19.59 1.55
N PRO A 118 5.30 -19.03 1.69
CA PRO A 118 6.50 -19.70 1.26
C PRO A 118 6.58 -21.12 1.84
N ASN A 119 6.86 -22.11 0.99
CA ASN A 119 6.99 -23.52 1.38
C ASN A 119 5.75 -24.11 2.08
N GLY A 120 4.56 -23.56 1.84
CA GLY A 120 3.31 -24.09 2.42
C GLY A 120 3.20 -23.89 3.94
N GLN A 121 3.97 -22.98 4.52
CA GLN A 121 3.97 -22.75 5.97
C GLN A 121 2.65 -22.16 6.48
N ALA A 122 2.40 -22.29 7.78
CA ALA A 122 1.25 -21.64 8.40
C ALA A 122 1.41 -20.11 8.39
N PRO A 123 0.36 -19.33 8.06
CA PRO A 123 0.39 -17.88 8.17
C PRO A 123 0.72 -17.43 9.60
N ILE A 124 1.32 -16.25 9.75
CA ILE A 124 1.69 -15.73 11.06
C ILE A 124 0.60 -14.85 11.69
N SER A 125 0.56 -14.81 13.02
CA SER A 125 -0.31 -13.90 13.77
C SER A 125 0.18 -13.65 15.20
N CYS A 126 -0.49 -12.76 15.92
CA CYS A 126 -0.26 -12.57 17.36
C CYS A 126 -0.78 -13.74 18.22
N THR A 127 -1.54 -14.66 17.62
CA THR A 127 -2.17 -15.81 18.27
C THR A 127 -2.20 -17.02 17.34
N ASP A 128 -2.33 -18.21 17.90
CA ASP A 128 -2.53 -19.50 17.22
C ASP A 128 -4.01 -19.84 16.97
N LYS A 129 -4.91 -18.96 17.41
CA LYS A 129 -6.36 -19.12 17.23
C LYS A 129 -6.75 -18.95 15.76
N PRO A 130 -7.41 -19.95 15.14
CA PRO A 130 -7.89 -19.84 13.77
C PRO A 130 -8.97 -18.77 13.64
N LEU A 131 -9.17 -18.29 12.41
CA LEU A 131 -10.35 -17.49 12.09
C LEU A 131 -11.57 -18.42 11.97
N PRO A 132 -12.76 -17.98 12.39
CA PRO A 132 -13.98 -18.69 12.03
C PRO A 132 -14.13 -18.65 10.50
N PRO A 133 -14.75 -19.69 9.89
CA PRO A 133 -15.10 -19.65 8.48
C PRO A 133 -15.95 -18.41 8.18
N GLN A 134 -15.72 -17.77 7.03
CA GLN A 134 -16.44 -16.55 6.64
C GLN A 134 -17.19 -16.77 5.34
N LEU A 135 -18.48 -16.40 5.32
CA LEU A 135 -19.24 -16.36 4.08
C LEU A 135 -18.67 -15.25 3.17
N LEU A 136 -18.29 -15.63 1.96
CA LEU A 136 -17.80 -14.70 0.95
C LEU A 136 -18.96 -13.83 0.42
N THR A 137 -18.60 -12.75 -0.26
CA THR A 137 -19.57 -11.76 -0.77
C THR A 137 -20.54 -12.31 -1.81
N ASN A 138 -20.28 -13.48 -2.39
CA ASN A 138 -21.23 -14.16 -3.27
C ASN A 138 -22.35 -14.89 -2.52
N GLY A 139 -22.31 -14.91 -1.18
CA GLY A 139 -23.34 -15.49 -0.32
C GLY A 139 -23.39 -17.01 -0.34
N VAL A 140 -22.43 -17.68 -1.01
CA VAL A 140 -22.42 -19.14 -1.21
C VAL A 140 -21.12 -19.73 -0.69
N ASP A 141 -19.99 -19.16 -1.11
CA ASP A 141 -18.69 -19.72 -0.80
C ASP A 141 -18.26 -19.35 0.62
N ILE A 142 -17.61 -20.30 1.30
CA ILE A 142 -17.06 -20.08 2.63
C ILE A 142 -15.55 -20.01 2.49
N ALA A 143 -14.97 -18.89 2.92
CA ALA A 143 -13.53 -18.77 3.10
C ALA A 143 -13.10 -19.54 4.34
N GLU A 144 -12.25 -20.53 4.11
CA GLU A 144 -11.49 -21.22 5.14
C GLU A 144 -10.07 -20.65 5.19
N TYR A 145 -9.56 -20.51 6.40
CA TYR A 145 -8.22 -19.98 6.66
C TYR A 145 -7.39 -21.02 7.40
N THR A 146 -6.16 -21.23 6.94
CA THR A 146 -5.19 -22.09 7.61
C THR A 146 -4.94 -21.59 9.03
N PRO A 147 -4.98 -22.45 10.07
CA PRO A 147 -4.66 -22.04 11.44
C PRO A 147 -3.29 -21.35 11.51
N PRO A 148 -3.21 -20.16 12.11
CA PRO A 148 -1.97 -19.40 12.09
C PRO A 148 -0.96 -19.91 13.11
N ARG A 149 0.31 -19.65 12.86
CA ARG A 149 1.37 -19.76 13.85
C ARG A 149 1.48 -18.45 14.64
N ARG A 150 1.52 -18.56 15.96
CA ARG A 150 1.83 -17.43 16.83
C ARG A 150 3.28 -16.99 16.62
N LEU A 151 3.48 -15.69 16.36
CA LEU A 151 4.80 -15.07 16.34
C LEU A 151 5.45 -15.17 17.73
N LYS A 152 6.73 -15.52 17.73
CA LYS A 152 7.62 -15.36 18.88
C LYS A 152 8.08 -13.91 18.97
N LYS A 153 8.47 -13.47 20.17
CA LYS A 153 8.86 -12.07 20.43
C LYS A 153 10.10 -11.64 19.63
N ASP A 154 11.03 -12.55 19.42
CA ASP A 154 12.26 -12.37 18.65
C ASP A 154 12.04 -12.25 17.13
N GLU A 155 10.88 -12.66 16.62
CA GLU A 155 10.51 -12.50 15.21
C GLU A 155 9.92 -11.11 14.91
N ILE A 156 9.36 -10.41 15.91
CA ILE A 156 8.68 -9.11 15.72
C ILE A 156 9.60 -8.05 15.08
N PRO A 157 10.88 -7.90 15.48
CA PRO A 157 11.77 -6.93 14.83
C PRO A 157 11.93 -7.17 13.33
N GLN A 158 11.94 -8.43 12.88
CA GLN A 158 11.98 -8.75 11.45
C GLN A 158 10.70 -8.29 10.74
N ILE A 159 9.54 -8.57 11.31
CA ILE A 159 8.25 -8.11 10.76
C ILE A 159 8.22 -6.59 10.65
N VAL A 160 8.70 -5.87 11.67
CA VAL A 160 8.80 -4.40 11.63
C VAL A 160 9.73 -3.93 10.50
N ASN A 161 10.85 -4.63 10.27
CA ASN A 161 11.77 -4.30 9.18
C ASN A 161 11.15 -4.51 7.79
N GLU A 162 10.27 -5.50 7.63
CA GLU A 162 9.55 -5.74 6.36
C GLU A 162 8.67 -4.54 5.95
N TYR A 163 8.07 -3.83 6.92
CA TYR A 163 7.32 -2.60 6.64
C TYR A 163 8.18 -1.43 6.13
N THR A 164 9.50 -1.60 6.08
CA THR A 164 10.40 -0.63 5.44
C THR A 164 10.74 -1.13 4.03
N PRO A 165 10.20 -0.52 2.96
CA PRO A 165 10.49 -0.93 1.59
C PRO A 165 11.99 -0.90 1.27
N PRO A 166 12.47 -1.72 0.34
CA PRO A 166 13.87 -1.73 -0.06
C PRO A 166 14.25 -0.35 -0.62
N VAL A 167 15.20 0.31 0.04
CA VAL A 167 15.71 1.61 -0.42
C VAL A 167 16.48 1.41 -1.72
N LEU A 168 15.94 1.91 -2.82
CA LEU A 168 16.61 1.84 -4.12
C LEU A 168 17.94 2.62 -4.07
N PRO A 169 19.01 2.15 -4.77
CA PRO A 169 20.32 2.80 -4.74
C PRO A 169 20.30 4.28 -5.12
N GLU A 170 19.39 4.70 -6.00
CA GLU A 170 19.22 6.10 -6.41
C GLU A 170 18.64 6.98 -5.29
N GLU A 171 17.79 6.42 -4.45
CA GLU A 171 17.28 7.10 -3.26
C GLU A 171 18.34 7.20 -2.17
N LYS A 172 19.23 6.20 -2.03
CA LYS A 172 20.42 6.32 -1.16
C LYS A 172 21.33 7.47 -1.59
N LYS A 173 21.52 7.67 -2.90
CA LYS A 173 22.28 8.82 -3.45
C LYS A 173 21.58 10.15 -3.14
N ARG A 174 20.25 10.23 -3.28
CA ARG A 174 19.47 11.44 -2.94
C ARG A 174 19.45 11.74 -1.43
N GLN A 175 19.30 10.73 -0.58
CA GLN A 175 19.36 10.89 0.88
C GLN A 175 20.77 11.25 1.36
N GLY A 176 21.81 10.65 0.77
CA GLY A 176 23.20 11.01 1.01
C GLY A 176 23.55 12.44 0.58
N LYS A 177 22.95 12.93 -0.53
CA LYS A 177 23.12 14.32 -1.00
C LYS A 177 22.37 15.32 -0.10
N ARG A 178 21.18 14.97 0.40
CA ARG A 178 20.42 15.77 1.39
C ARG A 178 21.13 15.89 2.74
N ARG A 179 21.84 14.85 3.20
CA ARG A 179 22.65 14.92 4.43
C ARG A 179 23.90 15.78 4.32
N ARG A 180 24.37 16.07 3.09
CA ARG A 180 25.59 16.88 2.84
C ARG A 180 25.31 18.33 2.42
N GLY A 181 24.07 18.69 2.11
CA GLY A 181 23.71 20.03 1.65
C GLY A 181 22.66 20.69 2.53
N GLY A 182 23.09 21.36 3.60
CA GLY A 182 22.29 22.41 4.22
C GLY A 182 22.25 23.61 3.27
N GLY A 183 21.08 23.93 2.71
CA GLY A 183 20.89 25.08 1.83
C GLY A 183 19.58 24.98 1.05
N GLY A 184 18.72 25.98 1.22
CA GLY A 184 17.34 26.01 0.72
C GLY A 184 17.18 25.93 -0.80
N GLY A 185 16.01 25.46 -1.22
CA GLY A 185 15.59 25.39 -2.62
C GLY A 185 14.53 24.31 -2.82
N GLY A 186 13.28 24.74 -2.97
CA GLY A 186 12.15 23.84 -3.19
C GLY A 186 12.27 23.05 -4.49
N VAL A 187 12.22 21.73 -4.38
CA VAL A 187 11.83 20.83 -5.47
C VAL A 187 11.00 19.73 -4.81
N GLY A 188 9.75 19.60 -5.25
CA GLY A 188 8.83 18.54 -4.84
C GLY A 188 9.43 17.18 -5.18
N GLY A 189 10.07 16.56 -4.19
CA GLY A 189 10.56 15.20 -4.29
C GLY A 189 9.36 14.24 -4.26
N GLY A 190 8.90 13.84 -5.43
CA GLY A 190 8.10 12.63 -5.63
C GLY A 190 8.96 11.42 -5.30
N GLY A 191 9.10 11.14 -4.00
CA GLY A 191 9.33 9.79 -3.54
C GLY A 191 7.98 9.08 -3.53
N VAL A 192 7.99 7.79 -3.83
CA VAL A 192 6.88 6.91 -3.48
C VAL A 192 6.72 7.03 -1.97
N VAL A 193 5.57 7.52 -1.53
CA VAL A 193 5.09 7.28 -0.16
C VAL A 193 3.96 6.27 -0.29
#